data_AF-A0A6F8U1R9-F1
#
_entry.id   AF-A0A6F8U1R9-F1
#
_cell.length_a   1.000
_cell.length_b   1.000
_cell.length_c   1.000
_cell.angle_alpha   90.00
_cell.angle_beta   90.00
_cell.angle_gamma   90.00
#
_symmetry.space_group_name_H-M   'P 1'
#
loop_
_entity.id
_entity.type
_entity.pdbx_description
1 polymer ?
#
loop_
_entity_poly.entity_id
_entity_poly.type
_entity_poly.pdbx_seq_one_letter_code
_entity_poly.pdbx_strand_id
1 'polypeptide(L)'
;MGASLSPRSAQVIDLETVRQRQQAQKCLIRLAPELDGLEMVYQLAASPDTYYGLPILAWGLQENGNIIGLVPWMEKLAACHELDSHENGQFIGYRDPETEEIFALPPDHKYDELMASASYFEYEASGEVTLIQQLPDTLGTHALCMNHPDAPWNMKQVYGWRLYSDGSVEAVLADEQQATTSPILLGDKCLYDAHSRHRTVYFFQRHIANRIMDEDPATLEALAMMVVPNKEG
;
A
#
# COMPACT_ATOMS: atom_id res chain seq x y z
N MET A 1 1.49 -15.07 -62.52
CA MET A 1 2.33 -14.79 -61.34
C MET A 1 1.38 -14.67 -60.15
N GLY A 2 1.50 -15.59 -59.19
CA GLY A 2 0.58 -15.73 -58.06
C GLY A 2 0.86 -14.70 -56.97
N ALA A 3 -0.20 -14.06 -56.49
CA ALA A 3 -0.15 -13.26 -55.28
C ALA A 3 -0.17 -14.20 -54.07
N SER A 4 0.91 -14.17 -53.27
CA SER A 4 1.01 -14.86 -51.99
C SER A 4 0.11 -14.17 -50.97
N LEU A 5 -1.05 -14.75 -50.67
CA LEU A 5 -1.87 -14.36 -49.52
C LEU A 5 -1.21 -14.90 -48.24
N SER A 6 -0.73 -14.00 -47.39
CA SER A 6 -0.16 -14.33 -46.08
C SER A 6 -1.23 -14.96 -45.18
N PRO A 7 -1.05 -16.19 -44.65
CA PRO A 7 -2.01 -16.83 -43.77
C PRO A 7 -1.65 -16.52 -42.32
N ARG A 8 -1.82 -15.26 -41.89
CA ARG A 8 -1.86 -14.99 -40.44
C ARG A 8 -3.32 -14.96 -40.03
N SER A 9 -3.83 -16.11 -39.63
CA SER A 9 -5.09 -16.21 -38.89
C SER A 9 -5.00 -15.31 -37.67
N ALA A 10 -5.99 -14.44 -37.47
CA ALA A 10 -6.08 -13.62 -36.27
C ALA A 10 -6.05 -14.54 -35.04
N GLN A 11 -5.04 -14.38 -34.19
CA GLN A 11 -4.99 -15.07 -32.91
C GLN A 11 -5.95 -14.37 -31.96
N VAL A 12 -6.96 -15.11 -31.50
CA VAL A 12 -7.85 -14.65 -30.43
C VAL A 12 -7.05 -14.75 -29.13
N ILE A 13 -6.70 -13.60 -28.57
CA ILE A 13 -6.05 -13.50 -27.27
C ILE A 13 -7.15 -13.40 -26.23
N ASP A 14 -7.19 -14.36 -25.30
CA ASP A 14 -8.04 -14.26 -24.13
C ASP A 14 -7.47 -13.22 -23.15
N LEU A 15 -8.08 -12.04 -23.15
CA LEU A 15 -7.69 -10.91 -22.33
C LEU A 15 -7.85 -11.20 -20.82
N GLU A 16 -8.75 -12.11 -20.44
CA GLU A 16 -8.98 -12.44 -19.02
C GLU A 16 -7.81 -13.25 -18.46
N THR A 17 -7.39 -14.30 -19.18
CA THR A 17 -6.19 -15.08 -18.84
C THR A 17 -4.92 -14.20 -18.81
N VAL A 18 -4.80 -13.24 -19.73
CA VAL A 18 -3.66 -12.30 -19.75
C VAL A 18 -3.68 -11.38 -18.52
N ARG A 19 -4.83 -10.82 -18.16
CA ARG A 19 -4.99 -9.97 -16.96
C ARG A 19 -4.67 -10.73 -15.68
N GLN A 20 -5.17 -11.95 -15.53
CA GLN A 20 -4.88 -12.80 -14.37
C GLN A 20 -3.39 -13.08 -14.22
N ARG A 21 -2.69 -13.39 -15.33
CA ARG A 21 -1.23 -13.58 -15.31
C ARG A 21 -0.47 -12.30 -14.95
N GLN A 22 -0.88 -11.16 -15.49
CA GLN A 22 -0.26 -9.87 -15.14
C GLN A 22 -0.48 -9.51 -13.67
N GLN A 23 -1.65 -9.86 -13.12
CA GLN A 23 -1.97 -9.60 -11.72
C GLN A 23 -1.18 -10.53 -10.78
N ALA A 24 -1.04 -11.81 -11.14
CA ALA A 24 -0.16 -12.73 -10.42
C ALA A 24 1.30 -12.23 -10.41
N GLN A 25 1.79 -11.72 -11.53
CA GLN A 25 3.14 -11.14 -11.61
C GLN A 25 3.37 -9.93 -10.70
N LYS A 26 2.30 -9.21 -10.32
CA LYS A 26 2.35 -8.06 -9.39
C LYS A 26 2.16 -8.47 -7.93
N CYS A 27 1.92 -9.75 -7.66
CA CYS A 27 1.77 -10.30 -6.31
C CYS A 27 3.03 -10.04 -5.49
N LEU A 28 2.86 -9.46 -4.30
CA LEU A 28 3.93 -9.23 -3.35
C LEU A 28 4.33 -10.55 -2.68
N ILE A 29 5.62 -10.84 -2.65
CA ILE A 29 6.14 -12.08 -2.04
C ILE A 29 7.03 -11.82 -0.82
N ARG A 30 7.64 -10.63 -0.73
CA ARG A 30 8.43 -10.21 0.42
C ARG A 30 8.35 -8.71 0.62
N LEU A 31 8.46 -8.29 1.88
CA LEU A 31 8.55 -6.90 2.29
C LEU A 31 9.85 -6.65 3.07
N ALA A 32 10.35 -5.43 2.98
CA ALA A 32 11.43 -4.90 3.81
C ALA A 32 11.00 -3.51 4.31
N PRO A 33 11.14 -3.19 5.61
CA PRO A 33 10.80 -1.85 6.09
C PRO A 33 11.74 -0.81 5.47
N GLU A 34 11.21 0.39 5.22
CA GLU A 34 12.04 1.56 4.96
C GLU A 34 12.54 2.12 6.30
N LEU A 35 13.85 2.29 6.43
CA LEU A 35 14.55 2.67 7.65
C LEU A 35 15.58 3.80 7.43
N ASP A 36 15.84 4.15 6.17
CA ASP A 36 16.80 5.16 5.73
C ASP A 36 16.09 6.50 5.41
N GLY A 37 14.76 6.52 5.45
CA GLY A 37 13.95 7.75 5.37
C GLY A 37 13.61 8.18 3.95
N LEU A 38 13.69 7.26 2.97
CA LEU A 38 13.32 7.56 1.59
C LEU A 38 11.84 7.92 1.45
N GLU A 39 11.57 8.83 0.52
CA GLU A 39 10.25 9.38 0.28
C GLU A 39 9.80 9.07 -1.15
N MET A 40 8.49 8.88 -1.33
CA MET A 40 7.82 9.03 -2.61
C MET A 40 7.66 10.52 -2.92
N VAL A 41 8.02 10.94 -4.12
CA VAL A 41 7.69 12.27 -4.65
C VAL A 41 6.38 12.19 -5.42
N TYR A 42 5.41 12.97 -4.97
CA TYR A 42 4.08 13.04 -5.55
C TYR A 42 3.73 14.48 -5.94
N GLN A 43 3.06 14.64 -7.07
CA GLN A 43 2.62 15.94 -7.58
C GLN A 43 1.10 15.93 -7.71
N LEU A 44 0.43 16.92 -7.13
CA LEU A 44 -1.02 17.07 -7.26
C LEU A 44 -1.38 17.75 -8.57
N ALA A 45 -2.42 17.27 -9.26
CA ALA A 45 -2.92 17.89 -10.49
C ALA A 45 -3.36 19.35 -10.28
N ALA A 46 -3.91 19.66 -9.10
CA ALA A 46 -4.32 21.00 -8.70
C ALA A 46 -3.15 21.95 -8.38
N SER A 47 -1.93 21.46 -8.27
CA SER A 47 -0.74 22.25 -7.90
C SER A 47 0.49 21.73 -8.63
N PRO A 48 0.57 21.92 -9.98
CA PRO A 48 1.62 21.33 -10.81
C PRO A 48 3.01 21.89 -10.51
N ASP A 49 3.13 23.05 -9.87
CA ASP A 49 4.44 23.62 -9.53
C ASP A 49 4.97 23.16 -8.15
N THR A 50 4.22 22.29 -7.46
CA THR A 50 4.55 21.82 -6.10
C THR A 50 4.71 20.31 -6.05
N TYR A 51 5.77 19.87 -5.38
CA TYR A 51 6.05 18.45 -5.11
C TYR A 51 5.92 18.15 -3.62
N TYR A 52 5.39 16.98 -3.31
CA TYR A 52 5.16 16.50 -1.96
C TYR A 52 5.99 15.25 -1.71
N GLY A 53 6.78 15.26 -0.64
CA GLY A 53 7.48 14.07 -0.14
C GLY A 53 6.57 13.30 0.80
N LEU A 54 6.34 12.01 0.49
CA LEU A 54 5.62 11.09 1.34
C LEU A 54 6.56 9.96 1.78
N PRO A 55 6.86 9.84 3.09
CA PRO A 55 7.66 8.75 3.61
C PRO A 55 7.20 7.37 3.12
N ILE A 56 8.14 6.61 2.57
CA ILE A 56 7.93 5.20 2.23
C ILE A 56 7.88 4.43 3.54
N LEU A 57 6.91 3.52 3.67
CA LEU A 57 6.80 2.65 4.83
C LEU A 57 7.64 1.38 4.63
N ALA A 58 7.57 0.81 3.45
CA ALA A 58 8.21 -0.45 3.11
C ALA A 58 8.52 -0.55 1.62
N TRP A 59 9.41 -1.47 1.29
CA TRP A 59 9.67 -1.94 -0.06
C TRP A 59 9.09 -3.33 -0.23
N GLY A 60 8.52 -3.60 -1.39
CA GLY A 60 7.96 -4.90 -1.74
C GLY A 60 8.64 -5.51 -2.95
N LEU A 61 8.93 -6.81 -2.87
CA LEU A 61 9.32 -7.64 -4.00
C LEU A 61 8.08 -8.29 -4.60
N GLN A 62 7.89 -8.12 -5.89
CA GLN A 62 6.85 -8.78 -6.66
C GLN A 62 7.36 -10.10 -7.27
N GLU A 63 6.45 -11.02 -7.61
CA GLU A 63 6.78 -12.30 -8.28
C GLU A 63 7.60 -12.13 -9.57
N ASN A 64 7.40 -11.03 -10.29
CA ASN A 64 8.15 -10.71 -11.51
C ASN A 64 9.59 -10.20 -11.25
N GLY A 65 10.02 -10.10 -9.98
CA GLY A 65 11.33 -9.60 -9.59
C GLY A 65 11.41 -8.07 -9.42
N ASN A 66 10.31 -7.34 -9.62
CA ASN A 66 10.30 -5.90 -9.43
C ASN A 66 10.28 -5.54 -7.95
N ILE A 67 11.02 -4.49 -7.62
CA ILE A 67 11.00 -3.84 -6.30
C ILE A 67 10.09 -2.62 -6.41
N ILE A 68 9.25 -2.39 -5.42
CA ILE A 68 8.32 -1.26 -5.39
C ILE A 68 8.29 -0.62 -4.01
N GLY A 69 8.32 0.71 -3.97
CA GLY A 69 8.02 1.47 -2.74
C GLY A 69 6.54 1.39 -2.39
N LEU A 70 6.24 1.31 -1.10
CA LEU A 70 4.89 1.18 -0.54
C LEU A 70 4.61 2.29 0.47
N VAL A 71 3.47 2.96 0.31
CA VAL A 71 3.01 4.04 1.19
C VAL A 71 1.60 3.76 1.72
N PRO A 72 1.29 4.03 3.00
CA PRO A 72 -0.08 4.01 3.48
C PRO A 72 -0.88 5.09 2.75
N TRP A 73 -1.83 4.69 1.91
CA TRP A 73 -2.58 5.62 1.06
C TRP A 73 -4.04 5.18 0.96
N MET A 74 -4.93 6.03 1.45
CA MET A 74 -6.36 5.74 1.50
C MET A 74 -6.61 4.39 2.17
N GLU A 75 -7.16 3.41 1.46
CA GLU A 75 -7.63 2.14 2.04
C GLU A 75 -6.58 1.02 2.04
N LYS A 76 -5.38 1.25 1.49
CA LYS A 76 -4.37 0.20 1.36
C LYS A 76 -2.94 0.68 1.60
N LEU A 77 -2.05 -0.27 1.80
CA LEU A 77 -0.62 -0.07 1.58
C LEU A 77 -0.38 -0.08 0.06
N ALA A 78 -0.31 1.10 -0.54
CA ALA A 78 -0.30 1.26 -1.99
C ALA A 78 1.12 1.27 -2.56
N ALA A 79 1.29 0.65 -3.72
CA ALA A 79 2.50 0.78 -4.51
C ALA A 79 2.60 2.19 -5.10
N CYS A 80 3.75 2.86 -4.95
CA CYS A 80 3.93 4.24 -5.40
C CYS A 80 3.61 4.43 -6.88
N HIS A 81 4.01 3.49 -7.74
CA HIS A 81 3.77 3.55 -9.18
C HIS A 81 2.30 3.35 -9.59
N GLU A 82 1.44 2.88 -8.67
CA GLU A 82 -0.01 2.81 -8.90
C GLU A 82 -0.71 4.14 -8.53
N LEU A 83 -0.01 5.03 -7.83
CA LEU A 83 -0.49 6.36 -7.47
C LEU A 83 -0.22 7.33 -8.62
N ASP A 84 -0.76 7.02 -9.79
CA ASP A 84 -0.68 7.85 -10.98
C ASP A 84 -2.07 7.99 -11.60
N SER A 85 -2.67 9.17 -11.42
CA SER A 85 -3.98 9.53 -11.95
C SER A 85 -3.93 10.93 -12.52
N HIS A 86 -4.28 11.05 -13.79
CA HIS A 86 -4.37 12.35 -14.47
C HIS A 86 -5.28 13.35 -13.77
N GLU A 87 -6.27 12.89 -13.00
CA GLU A 87 -7.24 13.76 -12.31
C GLU A 87 -6.77 14.18 -10.91
N ASN A 88 -5.99 13.34 -10.23
CA ASN A 88 -5.66 13.55 -8.82
C ASN A 88 -4.20 13.94 -8.59
N GLY A 89 -3.28 13.46 -9.42
CA GLY A 89 -1.86 13.63 -9.26
C GLY A 89 -1.07 12.40 -9.68
N GLN A 90 0.24 12.56 -9.74
CA GLN A 90 1.13 11.56 -10.30
C GLN A 90 2.37 11.33 -9.44
N PHE A 91 2.80 10.07 -9.42
CA PHE A 91 4.10 9.67 -8.93
C PHE A 91 5.22 10.20 -9.84
N ILE A 92 6.21 10.86 -9.25
CA ILE A 92 7.35 11.45 -9.98
C ILE A 92 8.59 10.57 -9.86
N GLY A 93 8.80 9.98 -8.70
CA GLY A 93 10.00 9.22 -8.37
C GLY A 93 10.14 9.06 -6.87
N TYR A 94 11.27 8.53 -6.46
CA TYR A 94 11.69 8.43 -5.08
C TYR A 94 12.71 9.53 -4.78
N ARG A 95 12.78 9.97 -3.52
CA ARG A 95 13.71 11.00 -3.07
C ARG A 95 14.44 10.52 -1.83
N ASP A 96 15.74 10.79 -1.81
CA ASP A 96 16.53 10.77 -0.59
C ASP A 96 16.54 12.19 0.01
N PRO A 97 15.93 12.40 1.20
CA PRO A 97 15.89 13.72 1.81
C PRO A 97 17.26 14.24 2.29
N GLU A 98 18.23 13.36 2.53
CA GLU A 98 19.57 13.74 2.99
C GLU A 98 20.40 14.35 1.84
N THR A 99 20.30 13.76 0.65
CA THR A 99 21.03 14.20 -0.55
C THR A 99 20.21 15.09 -1.47
N GLU A 100 18.89 15.18 -1.26
CA GLU A 100 17.89 15.79 -2.14
C GLU A 100 17.84 15.19 -3.55
N GLU A 101 18.45 14.01 -3.75
CA GLU A 101 18.44 13.31 -5.03
C GLU A 101 17.07 12.70 -5.30
N ILE A 102 16.58 12.84 -6.55
CA ILE A 102 15.37 12.19 -7.04
C ILE A 102 15.75 11.12 -8.05
N PHE A 103 15.25 9.91 -7.85
CA PHE A 103 15.53 8.75 -8.68
C PHE A 103 14.24 8.02 -9.07
N ALA A 104 14.21 7.52 -10.31
CA ALA A 104 13.01 6.89 -10.87
C ALA A 104 12.81 5.43 -10.42
N LEU A 105 13.90 4.77 -10.01
CA LEU A 105 13.92 3.34 -9.68
C LEU A 105 14.28 3.13 -8.22
N PRO A 106 13.77 2.08 -7.55
CA PRO A 106 14.21 1.71 -6.21
C PRO A 106 15.74 1.62 -6.11
N PRO A 107 16.35 1.96 -4.95
CA PRO A 107 17.80 1.83 -4.77
C PRO A 107 18.28 0.37 -4.87
N ASP A 108 19.46 0.16 -5.45
CA ASP A 108 20.03 -1.18 -5.68
C ASP A 108 20.12 -2.03 -4.40
N HIS A 109 20.45 -1.43 -3.27
CA HIS A 109 20.56 -2.17 -2.01
C HIS A 109 19.23 -2.80 -1.56
N LYS A 110 18.08 -2.20 -1.90
CA LYS A 110 16.76 -2.78 -1.60
C LYS A 110 16.47 -4.00 -2.47
N TYR A 111 16.99 -4.03 -3.70
CA TYR A 111 16.94 -5.22 -4.53
C TYR A 111 17.73 -6.36 -3.89
N ASP A 112 18.98 -6.10 -3.50
CA ASP A 112 19.85 -7.11 -2.88
C ASP A 112 19.24 -7.66 -1.57
N GLU A 113 18.72 -6.79 -0.71
CA GLU A 113 18.06 -7.15 0.55
C GLU A 113 16.86 -8.07 0.32
N LEU A 114 15.93 -7.66 -0.55
CA LEU A 114 14.69 -8.39 -0.78
C LEU A 114 14.92 -9.70 -1.52
N MET A 115 15.83 -9.74 -2.48
CA MET A 115 16.18 -10.97 -3.21
C MET A 115 16.85 -11.99 -2.30
N ALA A 116 17.78 -11.55 -1.44
CA ALA A 116 18.41 -12.43 -0.45
C ALA A 116 17.38 -12.99 0.55
N SER A 117 16.46 -12.13 1.03
CA SER A 117 15.37 -12.53 1.92
C SER A 117 14.44 -13.56 1.26
N ALA A 118 14.03 -13.31 0.01
CA ALA A 118 13.15 -14.20 -0.74
C ALA A 118 13.78 -15.58 -0.98
N SER A 119 15.08 -15.64 -1.32
CA SER A 119 15.79 -16.89 -1.54
C SER A 119 15.99 -17.70 -0.25
N TYR A 120 16.13 -17.04 0.91
CA TYR A 120 16.27 -17.77 2.18
C TYR A 120 14.94 -18.33 2.67
N PHE A 121 13.86 -17.55 2.57
CA PHE A 121 12.54 -17.91 3.08
C PHE A 121 11.58 -18.38 1.97
N GLU A 122 12.09 -19.15 1.00
CA GLU A 122 11.30 -19.70 -0.09
C GLU A 122 9.99 -20.31 0.45
N TYR A 123 8.86 -19.80 -0.04
CA TYR A 123 7.53 -20.24 0.38
C TYR A 123 6.99 -21.25 -0.63
N GLU A 124 6.57 -22.41 -0.14
CA GLU A 124 5.85 -23.40 -0.94
C GLU A 124 4.36 -23.06 -0.95
N ALA A 125 3.82 -22.81 -2.14
CA ALA A 125 2.40 -22.49 -2.30
C ALA A 125 1.50 -23.60 -1.75
N SER A 126 0.66 -23.24 -0.79
CA SER A 126 -0.40 -24.11 -0.27
C SER A 126 -1.75 -23.76 -0.91
N GLY A 127 -2.74 -24.64 -0.79
CA GLY A 127 -4.11 -24.36 -1.26
C GLY A 127 -4.85 -23.30 -0.43
N GLU A 128 -4.33 -22.94 0.74
CA GLU A 128 -4.92 -21.95 1.66
C GLU A 128 -4.07 -20.67 1.73
N VAL A 129 -4.72 -19.52 1.90
CA VAL A 129 -4.04 -18.25 2.12
C VAL A 129 -3.45 -18.22 3.53
N THR A 130 -2.15 -18.00 3.63
CA THR A 130 -1.41 -18.05 4.90
C THR A 130 -0.61 -16.77 5.10
N LEU A 131 -0.46 -16.35 6.34
CA LEU A 131 0.44 -15.26 6.71
C LEU A 131 1.90 -15.64 6.43
N ILE A 132 2.62 -14.83 5.64
CA ILE A 132 4.02 -15.10 5.26
C ILE A 132 5.02 -14.12 5.86
N GLN A 133 4.59 -12.91 6.23
CA GLN A 133 5.46 -11.91 6.87
C GLN A 133 4.67 -10.89 7.70
N GLN A 134 5.32 -10.37 8.74
CA GLN A 134 4.84 -9.22 9.51
C GLN A 134 5.94 -8.17 9.58
N LEU A 135 5.57 -6.89 9.47
CA LEU A 135 6.43 -5.74 9.68
C LEU A 135 5.80 -4.77 10.68
N PRO A 136 6.58 -4.13 11.57
CA PRO A 136 6.08 -3.04 12.40
C PRO A 136 5.77 -1.81 11.56
N ASP A 137 4.81 -0.99 12.02
CA ASP A 137 4.60 0.33 11.46
C ASP A 137 5.67 1.29 12.00
N THR A 138 6.44 1.91 11.11
CA THR A 138 7.55 2.81 11.48
C THR A 138 7.18 4.29 11.36
N LEU A 139 6.06 4.62 10.72
CA LEU A 139 5.65 6.00 10.43
C LEU A 139 4.64 6.56 11.44
N GLY A 140 4.15 5.74 12.36
CA GLY A 140 3.07 6.11 13.28
C GLY A 140 1.74 6.27 12.54
N THR A 141 1.46 5.40 11.58
CA THR A 141 0.23 5.39 10.79
C THR A 141 -0.99 5.20 11.70
N HIS A 142 -2.05 5.93 11.39
CA HIS A 142 -3.36 5.75 12.02
C HIS A 142 -4.40 5.37 10.97
N ALA A 143 -5.39 4.59 11.40
CA ALA A 143 -6.49 4.10 10.61
C ALA A 143 -7.81 4.74 11.10
N LEU A 144 -8.46 5.50 10.24
CA LEU A 144 -9.82 5.97 10.44
C LEU A 144 -10.79 4.88 9.97
N CYS A 145 -11.44 4.23 10.93
CA CYS A 145 -12.20 3.00 10.70
C CYS A 145 -13.71 3.22 10.86
N MET A 146 -14.51 2.61 9.97
CA MET A 146 -15.96 2.57 10.07
C MET A 146 -16.47 1.14 9.90
N ASN A 147 -17.28 0.67 10.86
CA ASN A 147 -17.85 -0.69 10.84
C ASN A 147 -19.04 -0.78 9.87
N HIS A 148 -19.92 0.21 9.94
CA HIS A 148 -21.15 0.32 9.15
C HIS A 148 -21.39 1.79 8.79
N PRO A 149 -22.10 2.10 7.68
CA PRO A 149 -22.32 3.48 7.22
C PRO A 149 -22.90 4.44 8.27
N ASP A 150 -23.68 3.91 9.22
CA ASP A 150 -24.32 4.70 10.28
C ASP A 150 -23.54 4.66 11.62
N ALA A 151 -22.39 3.97 11.66
CA ALA A 151 -21.56 3.88 12.85
C ALA A 151 -20.58 5.06 12.93
N PRO A 152 -20.24 5.54 14.14
CA PRO A 152 -19.22 6.56 14.29
C PRO A 152 -17.88 6.07 13.77
N TRP A 153 -17.11 6.98 13.17
CA TRP A 153 -15.73 6.75 12.81
C TRP A 153 -14.87 6.58 14.07
N ASN A 154 -13.90 5.67 14.01
CA ASN A 154 -12.95 5.45 15.10
C ASN A 154 -11.53 5.56 14.56
N MET A 155 -10.73 6.44 15.15
CA MET A 155 -9.31 6.50 14.85
C MET A 155 -8.57 5.44 15.68
N LYS A 156 -7.71 4.65 15.04
CA LYS A 156 -6.91 3.61 15.69
C LYS A 156 -5.46 3.68 15.24
N GLN A 157 -4.51 3.38 16.12
CA GLN A 157 -3.11 3.23 15.73
C GLN A 157 -2.93 1.94 14.92
N VAL A 158 -2.13 2.00 13.85
CA VAL A 158 -1.63 0.83 13.13
C VAL A 158 -0.35 0.34 13.82
N TYR A 159 -0.32 -0.93 14.23
CA TYR A 159 0.83 -1.55 14.90
C TYR A 159 1.81 -2.17 13.91
N GLY A 160 1.34 -2.50 12.71
CA GLY A 160 2.15 -3.09 11.67
C GLY A 160 1.32 -3.58 10.50
N TRP A 161 1.94 -4.37 9.65
CA TRP A 161 1.35 -4.85 8.40
C TRP A 161 1.67 -6.32 8.21
N ARG A 162 0.71 -7.07 7.67
CA ARG A 162 0.76 -8.51 7.42
C ARG A 162 0.73 -8.75 5.92
N LEU A 163 1.75 -9.42 5.40
CA LEU A 163 1.75 -9.94 4.03
C LEU A 163 1.24 -11.38 4.05
N TYR A 164 0.27 -11.67 3.19
CA TYR A 164 -0.29 -12.99 2.97
C TYR A 164 0.25 -13.62 1.68
N SER A 165 0.13 -14.94 1.56
CA SER A 165 0.65 -15.72 0.43
C SER A 165 -0.04 -15.44 -0.91
N ASP A 166 -1.17 -14.74 -0.92
CA ASP A 166 -1.85 -14.24 -2.11
C ASP A 166 -1.39 -12.82 -2.51
N GLY A 167 -0.40 -12.28 -1.81
CA GLY A 167 0.16 -10.95 -2.03
C GLY A 167 -0.64 -9.81 -1.40
N SER A 168 -1.74 -10.12 -0.71
CA SER A 168 -2.51 -9.10 0.02
C SER A 168 -1.73 -8.61 1.25
N VAL A 169 -1.87 -7.32 1.54
CA VAL A 169 -1.26 -6.70 2.72
C VAL A 169 -2.33 -6.05 3.57
N GLU A 170 -2.39 -6.46 4.84
CA GLU A 170 -3.38 -5.96 5.81
C GLU A 170 -2.72 -5.18 6.93
N ALA A 171 -3.35 -4.06 7.31
CA ALA A 171 -2.96 -3.31 8.49
C ALA A 171 -3.38 -4.06 9.76
N VAL A 172 -2.51 -4.02 10.77
CA VAL A 172 -2.72 -4.68 12.06
C VAL A 172 -3.14 -3.64 13.09
N LEU A 173 -4.34 -3.82 13.64
CA LEU A 173 -4.93 -2.96 14.66
C LEU A 173 -5.06 -3.73 15.98
N ALA A 174 -5.17 -3.01 17.10
CA ALA A 174 -5.41 -3.61 18.41
C ALA A 174 -6.87 -3.49 18.85
N ASP A 175 -7.30 -4.50 19.61
CA ASP A 175 -8.47 -4.44 20.47
C ASP A 175 -7.99 -4.13 21.88
N GLU A 176 -8.00 -2.85 22.25
CA GLU A 176 -7.47 -2.38 23.53
C GLU A 176 -8.19 -2.99 24.74
N GLN A 177 -9.45 -3.41 24.58
CA GLN A 177 -10.18 -4.10 25.65
C GLN A 177 -9.68 -5.52 25.90
N GLN A 178 -9.02 -6.12 24.90
CA GLN A 178 -8.41 -7.46 25.00
C GLN A 178 -6.90 -7.40 25.30
N ALA A 179 -6.31 -6.20 25.39
CA ALA A 179 -4.89 -6.05 25.67
C ALA A 179 -4.58 -6.44 27.12
N THR A 180 -3.68 -7.42 27.30
CA THR A 180 -3.27 -7.89 28.63
C THR A 180 -1.95 -7.27 29.12
N THR A 181 -1.20 -6.62 28.22
CA THR A 181 0.14 -6.11 28.50
C THR A 181 0.40 -4.84 27.69
N SER A 182 1.23 -3.95 28.23
CA SER A 182 1.66 -2.70 27.58
C SER A 182 3.18 -2.58 27.66
N PRO A 183 3.89 -2.24 26.57
CA PRO A 183 3.35 -1.90 25.24
C PRO A 183 2.78 -3.13 24.50
N ILE A 184 1.79 -2.89 23.63
CA ILE A 184 1.28 -3.92 22.71
C ILE A 184 2.31 -4.11 21.60
N LEU A 185 2.67 -5.36 21.32
CA LEU A 185 3.68 -5.73 20.33
C LEU A 185 3.09 -6.65 19.26
N LEU A 186 3.73 -6.67 18.09
CA LEU A 186 3.38 -7.64 17.04
C LEU A 186 3.46 -9.07 17.57
N GLY A 187 2.41 -9.85 17.31
CA GLY A 187 2.21 -11.19 17.84
C GLY A 187 1.26 -11.27 19.04
N ASP A 188 0.89 -10.14 19.66
CA ASP A 188 -0.08 -10.12 20.74
C ASP A 188 -1.48 -10.56 20.28
N LYS A 189 -2.20 -11.29 21.14
CA LYS A 189 -3.51 -11.89 20.83
C LYS A 189 -4.62 -10.86 20.61
N CYS A 190 -4.44 -9.64 21.10
CA CYS A 190 -5.41 -8.56 20.90
C CYS A 190 -5.34 -7.96 19.50
N LEU A 191 -4.38 -8.37 18.67
CA LEU A 191 -4.18 -7.84 17.32
C LEU A 191 -5.05 -8.55 16.27
N TYR A 192 -5.62 -7.78 15.35
CA TYR A 192 -6.43 -8.27 14.23
C TYR A 192 -6.19 -7.44 12.97
N ASP A 193 -6.57 -8.01 11.82
CA ASP A 193 -6.48 -7.32 10.52
C ASP A 193 -7.59 -6.29 10.42
N ALA A 194 -7.28 -5.08 9.94
CA ALA A 194 -8.23 -3.98 9.88
C ALA A 194 -9.54 -4.38 9.17
N HIS A 195 -9.45 -4.99 7.99
CA HIS A 195 -10.62 -5.41 7.20
C HIS A 195 -11.36 -6.63 7.75
N SER A 196 -10.84 -7.31 8.79
CA SER A 196 -11.59 -8.38 9.47
C SER A 196 -12.74 -7.86 10.33
N ARG A 197 -12.71 -6.58 10.73
CA ARG A 197 -13.74 -5.95 11.59
C ARG A 197 -14.30 -4.65 11.03
N HIS A 198 -13.56 -3.96 10.18
CA HIS A 198 -13.93 -2.65 9.66
C HIS A 198 -14.25 -2.75 8.17
N ARG A 199 -15.38 -2.19 7.75
CA ARG A 199 -15.82 -2.20 6.35
C ARG A 199 -15.08 -1.16 5.51
N THR A 200 -14.75 -0.03 6.13
CA THR A 200 -14.00 1.06 5.50
C THR A 200 -12.88 1.47 6.45
N VAL A 201 -11.68 1.61 5.90
CA VAL A 201 -10.47 1.95 6.63
C VAL A 201 -9.70 2.96 5.79
N TYR A 202 -9.35 4.11 6.35
CA TYR A 202 -8.49 5.09 5.70
C TYR A 202 -7.22 5.33 6.51
N PHE A 203 -6.07 5.29 5.86
CA PHE A 203 -4.76 5.47 6.48
C PHE A 203 -4.29 6.91 6.40
N PHE A 204 -3.81 7.41 7.54
CA PHE A 204 -3.27 8.75 7.69
C PHE A 204 -1.95 8.69 8.44
N GLN A 205 -1.01 9.56 8.05
CA GLN A 205 0.16 9.80 8.88
C GLN A 205 -0.23 10.50 10.18
N ARG A 206 0.57 10.28 11.23
CA ARG A 206 0.31 10.76 12.60
C ARG A 206 -0.09 12.24 12.68
N HIS A 207 0.58 13.11 11.93
CA HIS A 207 0.32 14.55 12.02
C HIS A 207 -1.07 14.91 11.47
N ILE A 208 -1.53 14.25 10.40
CA ILE A 208 -2.89 14.41 9.87
C ILE A 208 -3.88 13.79 10.85
N ALA A 209 -3.59 12.60 11.37
CA ALA A 209 -4.44 11.93 12.34
C ALA A 209 -4.69 12.78 13.59
N ASN A 210 -3.66 13.46 14.12
CA ASN A 210 -3.79 14.39 15.24
C ASN A 210 -4.73 15.56 14.90
N ARG A 211 -4.61 16.15 13.71
CA ARG A 211 -5.52 17.24 13.28
C ARG A 211 -6.97 16.77 13.18
N ILE A 212 -7.20 15.53 12.75
CA ILE A 212 -8.54 14.93 12.73
C ILE A 212 -9.06 14.78 14.16
N MET A 213 -8.23 14.27 15.08
CA MET A 213 -8.60 14.09 16.49
C MET A 213 -8.86 15.43 17.20
N ASP A 214 -8.17 16.49 16.80
CA ASP A 214 -8.36 17.86 17.31
C ASP A 214 -9.55 18.60 16.66
N GLU A 215 -10.37 17.89 15.85
CA GLU A 215 -11.52 18.44 15.13
C GLU A 215 -11.19 19.66 14.24
N ASP A 216 -10.00 19.67 13.62
CA ASP A 216 -9.58 20.75 12.74
C ASP A 216 -10.55 20.91 11.55
N PRO A 217 -11.23 22.07 11.41
CA PRO A 217 -12.32 22.24 10.44
C PRO A 217 -11.89 21.96 8.99
N ALA A 218 -10.69 22.41 8.60
CA ALA A 218 -10.18 22.22 7.24
C ALA A 218 -9.91 20.72 6.93
N THR A 219 -9.44 19.96 7.93
CA THR A 219 -9.19 18.53 7.77
C THR A 219 -10.51 17.75 7.71
N LEU A 220 -11.51 18.12 8.53
CA LEU A 220 -12.84 17.50 8.49
C LEU A 220 -13.58 17.78 7.18
N GLU A 221 -13.48 18.98 6.62
CA GLU A 221 -14.04 19.30 5.29
C GLU A 221 -13.39 18.46 4.19
N ALA A 222 -12.06 18.32 4.20
CA ALA A 222 -11.35 17.48 3.25
C ALA A 222 -11.77 16.00 3.35
N LEU A 223 -11.91 15.47 4.57
CA LEU A 223 -12.43 14.13 4.81
C LEU A 223 -13.87 13.96 4.33
N ALA A 224 -14.74 14.95 4.55
CA ALA A 224 -16.12 14.91 4.09
C ALA A 224 -16.18 14.78 2.56
N MET A 225 -15.28 15.45 1.82
CA MET A 225 -15.18 15.28 0.36
C MET A 225 -14.70 13.88 -0.06
N MET A 226 -13.90 13.20 0.75
CA MET A 226 -13.47 11.81 0.49
C MET A 226 -14.59 10.79 0.75
N VAL A 227 -15.50 11.07 1.68
CA VAL A 227 -16.55 10.13 2.15
C VAL A 227 -17.87 10.27 1.39
N VAL A 228 -18.12 11.39 0.69
CA VAL A 228 -19.31 11.52 -0.16
C VAL A 228 -19.17 10.54 -1.33
N PRO A 229 -19.99 9.49 -1.42
CA PRO A 229 -19.95 8.62 -2.59
C PRO A 229 -20.26 9.50 -3.80
N ASN A 230 -19.49 9.35 -4.88
CA ASN A 230 -19.90 9.85 -6.18
C ASN A 230 -21.31 9.31 -6.44
N LYS A 231 -22.33 10.15 -6.18
CA LYS A 231 -23.65 9.98 -6.76
C LYS A 231 -23.46 10.32 -8.22
N GLU A 232 -23.00 9.33 -8.99
CA GLU A 232 -23.17 9.36 -10.43
C GLU A 232 -24.66 9.53 -10.70
N GLY A 233 -24.99 10.66 -11.31
CA GLY A 233 -26.27 10.90 -11.96
C GLY A 233 -26.24 10.41 -13.39
#